data_AF-E2AJM4-F1
#
_entry.id   AF-E2AJM4-F1
#
_cell.length_a   1.000
_cell.length_b   1.000
_cell.length_c   1.000
_cell.angle_alpha   90.00
_cell.angle_beta   90.00
_cell.angle_gamma   90.00
#
_symmetry.space_group_name_H-M   'P 1'
#
loop_
_entity.id
_entity.type
_entity.pdbx_description
1 polymer ?
#
loop_
_entity_poly.entity_id
_entity_poly.type
_entity_poly.pdbx_seq_one_letter_code
_entity_poly.pdbx_strand_id
1 'polypeptide(L)'
;YVRMYCKPYIVNKNRLLQVRYLDYNVTGFLSNGTVNVANLNIEKQTFLEVVNISDEHILELYSNITDRKFDGLLGLSYFNIPVNEIKPVFYN
;
A
#
# COMPACT_ATOMS: atom_id res chain seq x y z
N TYR A 1 -15.71 4.92 2.26
CA TYR A 1 -15.19 4.02 1.20
C TYR A 1 -13.93 4.65 0.61
N VAL A 2 -12.94 3.84 0.23
CA VAL A 2 -11.72 4.29 -0.45
C VAL A 2 -11.78 3.79 -1.89
N ARG A 3 -11.51 4.65 -2.87
CA ARG A 3 -11.40 4.26 -4.28
C ARG A 3 -10.11 4.83 -4.85
N MET A 4 -9.38 4.02 -5.59
CA MET A 4 -8.20 4.44 -6.34
C MET A 4 -8.58 4.57 -7.81
N TYR A 5 -8.40 5.76 -8.37
CA TYR A 5 -8.54 5.99 -9.80
C TYR A 5 -7.14 6.15 -10.38
N CYS A 6 -6.67 5.08 -11.00
CA CYS A 6 -5.32 4.98 -11.53
C CYS A 6 -5.37 5.06 -13.06
N LYS A 7 -4.65 6.03 -13.66
CA LYS A 7 -4.02 5.80 -14.96
C LYS A 7 -2.62 5.30 -14.60
N PRO A 8 -2.31 4.00 -14.72
CA PRO A 8 -1.10 3.42 -14.13
C PRO A 8 0.15 4.08 -14.70
N TYR A 9 0.66 5.06 -13.97
CA TYR A 9 1.99 5.59 -14.15
C TYR A 9 2.85 4.98 -13.05
N ILE A 10 3.44 3.83 -13.39
CA ILE A 10 4.41 3.16 -12.52
C ILE A 10 5.64 4.08 -12.47
N VAL A 11 5.83 4.72 -11.32
CA VAL A 11 6.86 5.75 -11.11
C VAL A 11 8.26 5.13 -11.25
N ASN A 12 8.41 3.84 -10.90
CA ASN A 12 9.68 3.15 -11.00
C ASN A 12 9.52 1.63 -11.24
N LYS A 13 9.38 1.22 -12.51
CA LYS A 13 9.25 -0.20 -12.89
C LYS A 13 10.46 -1.06 -12.53
N ASN A 14 11.63 -0.44 -12.33
CA ASN A 14 12.88 -1.16 -12.08
C ASN A 14 13.21 -1.30 -10.58
N ARG A 15 12.37 -0.77 -9.68
CA ARG A 15 12.58 -0.86 -8.23
C ARG A 15 11.45 -1.61 -7.56
N LEU A 16 11.62 -2.92 -7.45
CA LEU A 16 10.77 -3.77 -6.62
C LEU A 16 10.95 -3.36 -5.15
N LEU A 17 9.86 -3.00 -4.48
CA LEU A 17 9.87 -2.74 -3.05
C LEU A 17 9.42 -3.98 -2.29
N GLN A 18 10.12 -4.26 -1.19
CA GLN A 18 9.73 -5.28 -0.23
C GLN A 18 9.35 -4.60 1.09
N VAL A 19 8.17 -4.94 1.61
CA VAL A 19 7.69 -4.52 2.92
C VAL A 19 7.51 -5.78 3.76
N ARG A 20 8.10 -5.78 4.96
CA ARG A 20 7.97 -6.89 5.91
C ARG A 20 6.96 -6.51 6.99
N TYR A 21 5.90 -7.29 7.09
CA TYR A 21 5.01 -7.27 8.24
C TYR A 21 5.45 -8.35 9.23
N LEU A 22 4.87 -8.34 10.42
CA LEU A 22 5.20 -9.32 11.45
C LEU A 22 4.93 -10.77 10.97
N ASP A 23 3.86 -10.95 10.19
CA ASP A 23 3.30 -12.27 9.87
C ASP A 23 3.45 -12.63 8.38
N TYR A 24 3.89 -11.70 7.54
CA TYR A 24 4.04 -11.91 6.10
C TYR A 24 4.90 -10.84 5.44
N ASN A 25 5.42 -11.17 4.26
CA ASN A 25 6.18 -10.27 3.42
C ASN A 25 5.39 -9.89 2.17
N VAL A 26 5.56 -8.66 1.71
CA VAL A 26 4.87 -8.15 0.53
C VAL A 26 5.88 -7.57 -0.43
N THR A 27 5.75 -7.87 -1.72
CA THR A 27 6.52 -7.23 -2.78
C THR A 27 5.63 -6.55 -3.80
N GLY A 28 6.13 -5.46 -4.39
CA GLY A 28 5.34 -4.62 -5.28
C GLY A 28 6.14 -3.51 -5.96
N PHE A 29 5.41 -2.65 -6.69
CA PHE A 29 5.95 -1.49 -7.39
C PHE A 29 5.30 -0.20 -6.91
N LEU A 30 6.02 0.93 -7.00
CA LEU A 30 5.42 2.23 -6.73
C LEU A 30 4.68 2.76 -7.95
N SER A 31 3.44 3.17 -7.73
CA SER A 31 2.60 3.84 -8.71
C SER A 31 2.13 5.18 -8.18
N ASN A 32 1.73 6.06 -9.09
CA ASN A 32 1.16 7.35 -8.76
C ASN A 32 -0.24 7.50 -9.39
N GLY A 33 -1.20 7.98 -8.61
CA GLY A 33 -2.58 8.18 -9.05
C GLY A 33 -3.38 9.11 -8.15
N THR A 34 -4.67 9.19 -8.43
CA THR A 34 -5.61 9.92 -7.56
C THR A 34 -6.29 8.93 -6.61
N VAL A 35 -6.20 9.19 -5.31
CA VAL A 35 -6.85 8.40 -4.27
C VAL A 35 -8.06 9.17 -3.75
N ASN A 36 -9.25 8.60 -3.87
CA ASN A 36 -10.46 9.12 -3.26
C ASN A 36 -10.67 8.47 -1.89
N VAL A 37 -10.69 9.27 -0.82
CA VAL A 37 -11.00 8.82 0.54
C VAL A 37 -12.20 9.63 1.03
N ALA A 38 -13.34 8.97 1.24
CA ALA A 38 -14.55 9.63 1.75
C ALA A 38 -14.91 10.92 0.99
N ASN A 39 -14.91 10.85 -0.35
CA ASN A 39 -15.20 11.96 -1.27
C ASN A 39 -14.14 13.06 -1.35
N LEU A 40 -13.00 12.91 -0.65
CA LEU A 40 -11.83 13.76 -0.82
C LEU A 40 -10.90 13.16 -1.87
N ASN A 41 -10.53 13.92 -2.89
CA ASN A 41 -9.56 13.51 -3.90
C ASN A 41 -8.16 13.96 -3.49
N ILE A 42 -7.27 13.00 -3.27
CA ILE A 42 -5.84 13.22 -3.07
C ILE A 42 -5.16 12.95 -4.40
N GLU A 43 -4.75 14.01 -5.08
CA GLU A 43 -4.04 13.90 -6.35
C GLU A 43 -2.57 13.55 -6.14
N LYS A 44 -1.96 12.95 -7.17
CA LYS A 44 -0.52 12.65 -7.22
C LYS A 44 0.01 11.81 -6.04
N GLN A 45 -0.85 10.99 -5.44
CA GLN A 45 -0.48 10.10 -4.35
C GLN A 45 0.34 8.93 -4.88
N THR A 46 1.53 8.74 -4.30
CA THR A 46 2.34 7.54 -4.50
C THR A 46 1.83 6.41 -3.61
N PHE A 47 1.59 5.22 -4.16
CA PHE A 47 1.20 4.04 -3.38
C PHE A 47 1.88 2.77 -3.90
N LEU A 48 1.90 1.73 -3.07
CA LEU A 48 2.46 0.43 -3.42
C LEU A 48 1.39 -0.44 -4.11
N GLU A 49 1.64 -0.84 -5.34
CA GLU A 49 0.89 -1.90 -6.02
C GLU A 49 1.54 -3.24 -5.70
N VAL A 50 0.85 -4.05 -4.90
CA VAL A 50 1.31 -5.37 -4.46
C VAL A 50 1.19 -6.38 -5.60
N VAL A 51 2.28 -7.11 -5.86
CA VAL A 51 2.32 -8.17 -6.89
C VAL A 51 2.50 -9.57 -6.30
N ASN A 52 3.06 -9.67 -5.09
CA ASN A 52 3.22 -10.94 -4.41
C ASN A 52 3.16 -10.76 -2.88
N ILE A 53 2.61 -11.77 -2.21
CA ILE A 53 2.61 -11.91 -0.77
C ILE A 53 3.28 -13.26 -0.46
N SER A 54 4.25 -13.27 0.43
CA SER A 54 5.05 -14.47 0.75
C SER A 54 5.31 -14.58 2.24
N ASP A 55 5.88 -15.71 2.67
CA ASP A 55 6.26 -15.99 4.06
C ASP A 55 5.08 -15.73 5.01
N GLU A 56 3.89 -16.18 4.62
CA GLU A 56 2.69 -16.09 5.44
C GLU A 56 2.84 -17.02 6.65
N HIS A 57 3.48 -16.51 7.69
CA HIS A 57 3.55 -17.15 8.99
C HIS A 57 2.20 -16.91 9.66
N ILE A 58 1.35 -17.93 9.58
CA ILE A 58 0.09 -18.01 10.31
C ILE A 58 0.44 -17.96 11.81
N LEU A 59 0.58 -16.77 12.39
CA LEU A 59 0.20 -16.61 13.79
C LEU A 59 -1.28 -16.98 13.81
N GLU A 60 -1.57 -18.23 14.21
CA GLU A 60 -2.90 -18.90 14.20
C GLU A 60 -4.04 -18.10 14.86
N LEU A 61 -3.75 -16.94 15.43
CA LEU A 61 -4.73 -16.01 16.01
C LEU A 61 -5.43 -15.10 15.00
N TYR A 62 -4.88 -14.87 13.81
CA TYR A 62 -5.48 -13.96 12.84
C TYR A 62 -5.59 -14.63 11.48
N SER A 63 -6.85 -14.82 11.06
CA SER A 63 -7.32 -15.37 9.79
C SER A 63 -6.33 -15.23 8.63
N ASN A 64 -6.16 -16.31 7.86
CA ASN A 64 -5.34 -16.38 6.65
C ASN A 64 -5.49 -15.11 5.80
N ILE A 65 -4.45 -14.68 5.09
CA ILE A 65 -4.52 -13.52 4.19
C ILE A 65 -5.70 -13.62 3.20
N THR A 66 -6.08 -14.84 2.83
CA THR A 66 -7.24 -15.17 2.00
C THR A 66 -8.60 -14.86 2.63
N ASP A 67 -8.70 -14.81 3.96
CA ASP A 67 -9.94 -14.58 4.72
C ASP A 67 -10.16 -13.10 5.06
N ARG A 68 -9.23 -12.22 4.64
CA ARG A 68 -9.33 -10.79 4.90
C ARG A 68 -10.50 -10.19 4.12
N LYS A 69 -11.35 -9.44 4.82
CA LYS A 69 -12.47 -8.69 4.24
C LYS A 69 -12.06 -7.36 3.58
N PHE A 70 -10.76 -7.10 3.45
CA PHE A 70 -10.22 -5.85 2.95
C PHE A 70 -9.20 -6.09 1.83
N ASP A 71 -9.21 -5.22 0.82
CA ASP A 71 -8.35 -5.35 -0.36
C ASP A 71 -6.96 -4.72 -0.20
N GLY A 72 -6.77 -3.91 0.85
CA GLY A 72 -5.51 -3.19 1.06
C GLY A 72 -5.45 -2.41 2.36
N LEU A 73 -4.31 -1.75 2.57
CA LEU A 73 -4.01 -0.97 3.76
C LEU A 73 -3.82 0.52 3.41
N LEU A 74 -4.37 1.39 4.24
CA LEU A 74 -4.17 2.84 4.16
C LEU A 74 -3.45 3.33 5.42
N GLY A 75 -2.16 3.64 5.29
CA GLY A 75 -1.36 4.14 6.41
C GLY A 75 -1.74 5.58 6.80
N LEU A 76 -1.96 5.81 8.10
CA LEU A 76 -2.30 7.12 8.67
C LEU A 76 -1.20 7.70 9.58
N SER A 77 -0.01 7.10 9.56
CA SER A 77 1.12 7.50 10.41
C SER A 77 1.79 8.77 9.91
N TYR A 78 2.39 9.54 10.85
CA TYR A 78 3.13 10.77 10.57
C TYR A 78 4.36 10.50 9.66
N PHE A 79 4.70 11.46 8.80
CA PHE A 79 5.83 11.40 7.85
C PHE A 79 7.21 11.59 8.53
N ASN A 80 7.44 11.01 9.71
CA ASN A 80 8.75 11.08 10.40
C ASN A 80 9.56 9.78 10.27
N ILE A 81 9.00 8.73 9.66
CA ILE A 81 9.69 7.46 9.46
C ILE A 81 9.69 7.16 7.96
N PRO A 82 10.80 7.43 7.25
CA PRO A 82 10.88 7.27 5.81
C PRO A 82 11.13 5.80 5.50
N VAL A 83 10.12 4.96 5.65
CA VAL A 83 10.12 3.69 4.90
C VAL A 83 9.75 4.07 3.47
N ASN A 84 10.77 4.39 2.66
CA ASN A 84 10.71 4.52 1.20
C ASN A 84 10.00 5.75 0.61
N GLU A 85 10.10 6.93 1.24
CA GLU A 85 9.73 8.22 0.62
C GLU A 85 8.22 8.40 0.28
N ILE A 86 7.36 7.47 0.69
CA ILE A 86 5.92 7.56 0.43
C ILE A 86 5.31 8.58 1.41
N LYS A 87 4.86 9.72 0.89
CA LYS A 87 4.07 10.69 1.66
C LYS A 87 2.71 10.07 2.02
N PRO A 88 2.28 10.10 3.29
CA PRO A 88 0.94 9.68 3.67
C PRO A 88 -0.12 10.56 3.00
N VAL A 89 -1.33 10.03 2.83
CA VAL A 89 -2.42 10.67 2.07
C VAL A 89 -2.84 12.05 2.56
N PHE A 90 -2.51 12.41 3.79
CA PHE A 90 -2.85 13.69 4.42
C PHE A 90 -1.72 14.73 4.36
N TYR A 91 -0.65 14.48 3.60
CA TYR A 91 0.48 15.41 3.37
C TYR A 91 0.62 15.88 1.91
N ASN A 92 -0.35 15.59 1.05
CA ASN A 92 -0.35 16.06 -0.35
C ASN A 92 -1.18 17.32 -0.54
#